data_AF-X1DBK7-F1
#
_entry.id   AF-X1DBK7-F1
#
_cell.length_a   1.000
_cell.length_b   1.000
_cell.length_c   1.000
_cell.angle_alpha   90.00
_cell.angle_beta   90.00
_cell.angle_gamma   90.00
#
_symmetry.space_group_name_H-M   'P 1'
#
loop_
_entity.id
_entity.type
_entity.pdbx_description
1 polymer ?
#
loop_
_entity_poly.entity_id
_entity_poly.type
_entity_poly.pdbx_seq_one_letter_code
_entity_poly.pdbx_strand_id
1 'polypeptide(L)'
;VVILDIGAENSDLVVCTKSTVWQRSIPMGGNAFTKAIAEAFKLNFEKAEKLKRTAAMSKYARQIFQAMRPVFTELVSEVQRSLGFYDNSNPNVKLSRIIAVGGGTKMRGLLKYLQQSLQIPVEKPDSFKQLALGPNVSAAKFHENVSDFGVVYGLALQGLGLGRIVSNLLPRNIARSMAWSEKSKYFTAAACMLLVVSLLSLARTNLDRVSYNSSENVRLRREIQNVIDSANEAKRKLQAQKDRASGSAVMIEKQLAPFKYRDVIPQLHQTIISALPNEKN
;
A
#
# COMPACT_ATOMS: atom_id res chain seq x y z
N VAL A 1 -20.88 -20.90 -8.71
CA VAL A 1 -21.60 -20.14 -9.76
C VAL A 1 -20.64 -19.95 -10.91
N VAL A 2 -21.14 -20.03 -12.14
CA VAL A 2 -20.32 -19.77 -13.33
C VAL A 2 -20.72 -18.41 -13.89
N ILE A 3 -19.75 -17.62 -14.32
CA ILE A 3 -19.95 -16.41 -15.11
C ILE A 3 -19.44 -16.71 -16.51
N LEU A 4 -20.26 -16.46 -17.51
CA LEU A 4 -19.89 -16.60 -18.92
C LEU A 4 -19.98 -15.22 -19.56
N ASP A 5 -18.84 -14.59 -19.79
CA ASP A 5 -18.75 -13.32 -20.52
C ASP A 5 -18.56 -13.61 -22.00
N ILE A 6 -19.52 -13.22 -22.84
CA ILE A 6 -19.48 -13.43 -24.28
C ILE A 6 -19.15 -12.11 -24.96
N GLY A 7 -17.85 -11.91 -25.19
CA GLY A 7 -17.31 -10.73 -25.84
C GLY A 7 -17.46 -10.76 -27.37
N ALA A 8 -16.80 -9.80 -28.03
CA ALA A 8 -16.78 -9.73 -29.49
C ALA A 8 -15.83 -10.78 -30.08
N GLU A 9 -14.60 -10.88 -29.56
CA GLU A 9 -13.57 -11.78 -30.08
C GLU A 9 -13.44 -13.06 -29.26
N ASN A 10 -13.39 -12.92 -27.93
CA ASN A 10 -13.24 -14.03 -26.99
C ASN A 10 -14.45 -14.11 -26.06
N SER A 11 -14.67 -15.29 -25.48
CA SER A 11 -15.61 -15.49 -24.38
C SER A 11 -14.88 -16.04 -23.17
N ASP A 12 -15.08 -15.42 -22.00
CA ASP A 12 -14.42 -15.82 -20.77
C ASP A 12 -15.38 -16.58 -19.86
N LEU A 13 -14.92 -17.74 -19.40
CA LEU A 13 -15.64 -18.60 -18.49
C LEU A 13 -14.97 -18.53 -17.12
N VAL A 14 -15.68 -18.00 -16.13
CA VAL A 14 -15.18 -17.83 -14.77
C VAL A 14 -16.02 -18.66 -13.81
N VAL A 15 -15.42 -19.65 -13.17
CA VAL A 15 -16.06 -20.45 -12.13
C VAL A 15 -15.70 -19.88 -10.77
N CYS A 16 -16.70 -19.37 -10.05
CA CYS A 16 -16.56 -18.80 -8.72
C CYS A 16 -17.12 -19.76 -7.68
N THR A 17 -16.28 -20.21 -6.75
CA THR A 17 -16.65 -20.93 -5.53
C THR A 17 -16.55 -20.00 -4.32
N LYS A 18 -16.73 -20.53 -3.10
CA LYS A 18 -16.57 -19.74 -1.86
C LYS A 18 -15.10 -19.34 -1.61
N SER A 19 -14.15 -20.14 -2.07
CA SER A 19 -12.73 -20.02 -1.74
C SER A 19 -11.82 -19.83 -2.95
N THR A 20 -12.28 -20.19 -4.15
CA THR A 20 -11.46 -20.19 -5.35
C THR A 20 -12.18 -19.57 -6.54
N VAL A 21 -11.38 -19.02 -7.44
CA VAL A 21 -11.81 -18.57 -8.76
C VAL A 21 -10.95 -19.32 -9.78
N TRP A 22 -11.61 -19.94 -10.76
CA TRP A 22 -10.96 -20.52 -11.92
C TRP A 22 -11.47 -19.81 -13.16
N GLN A 23 -10.59 -19.55 -14.11
CA GLN A 23 -10.95 -18.88 -15.35
C GLN A 23 -10.38 -19.60 -16.56
N ARG A 24 -11.12 -19.57 -17.66
CA ARG A 24 -10.67 -20.04 -18.96
C ARG A 24 -11.20 -19.11 -20.05
N SER A 25 -10.31 -18.69 -20.93
CA SER A 25 -10.69 -17.92 -22.12
C SER A 25 -10.91 -18.87 -23.29
N ILE A 26 -12.04 -18.69 -23.97
CA ILE A 26 -12.43 -19.40 -25.18
C ILE A 26 -12.23 -18.42 -26.34
N PRO A 27 -11.39 -18.75 -27.36
CA PRO A 27 -11.07 -17.87 -28.48
C PRO A 27 -12.20 -17.81 -29.51
N MET A 28 -13.43 -17.60 -29.04
CA MET A 28 -14.64 -17.47 -29.84
C MET A 28 -15.58 -16.48 -29.16
N GLY A 29 -16.17 -15.58 -29.95
CA GLY A 29 -17.10 -14.56 -29.48
C GLY A 29 -18.10 -14.14 -30.55
N GLY A 30 -18.76 -13.01 -30.33
CA GLY A 30 -19.79 -12.45 -31.21
C GLY A 30 -19.38 -12.23 -32.67
N ASN A 31 -18.09 -12.03 -32.96
CA ASN A 31 -17.55 -11.83 -34.30
C ASN A 31 -17.63 -13.10 -35.15
N ALA A 32 -17.54 -14.30 -34.54
CA ALA A 32 -17.71 -15.56 -35.25
C ALA A 32 -19.13 -15.68 -35.83
N PHE A 33 -20.14 -15.26 -35.06
CA PHE A 33 -21.54 -15.21 -35.52
C PHE A 33 -21.71 -14.21 -36.67
N THR A 34 -21.07 -13.04 -36.57
CA THR A 34 -21.12 -12.02 -37.62
C THR A 34 -20.48 -12.51 -38.91
N LYS A 35 -19.35 -13.21 -38.84
CA LYS A 35 -18.69 -13.83 -40.01
C LYS A 35 -19.57 -14.89 -40.66
N ALA A 36 -20.18 -15.79 -39.88
CA ALA A 36 -21.07 -16.81 -40.41
C ALA A 36 -22.30 -16.22 -41.14
N ILE A 37 -22.86 -15.12 -40.62
CA ILE A 37 -23.95 -14.39 -41.30
C ILE A 37 -23.43 -13.71 -42.57
N ALA A 38 -22.26 -13.08 -42.51
CA ALA A 38 -21.64 -12.40 -43.65
C ALA A 38 -21.43 -13.37 -44.83
N GLU A 39 -20.92 -14.57 -44.55
CA GLU A 39 -20.71 -15.63 -45.54
C GLU A 39 -22.04 -16.16 -46.11
N ALA A 40 -23.01 -16.48 -45.25
CA ALA A 40 -24.30 -17.04 -45.67
C ALA A 40 -25.13 -16.07 -46.52
N PHE A 41 -25.09 -14.77 -46.20
CA PHE A 41 -25.87 -13.73 -46.90
C PHE A 41 -25.04 -12.93 -47.92
N LYS A 42 -23.76 -13.24 -48.09
CA LYS A 42 -22.80 -12.51 -48.94
C LYS A 42 -22.80 -10.99 -48.63
N LEU A 43 -22.78 -10.65 -47.35
CA LEU A 43 -22.78 -9.28 -46.85
C LEU A 43 -21.39 -8.89 -46.35
N ASN A 44 -21.12 -7.58 -46.30
CA ASN A 44 -19.96 -7.10 -45.55
C ASN A 44 -20.19 -7.25 -44.03
N PHE A 45 -19.11 -7.18 -43.25
CA PHE A 45 -19.15 -7.40 -41.80
C PHE A 45 -20.12 -6.46 -41.08
N GLU A 46 -20.13 -5.17 -41.45
CA GLU A 46 -20.99 -4.16 -40.81
C GLU A 46 -22.49 -4.44 -41.05
N LYS A 47 -22.87 -4.77 -42.29
CA LYS A 47 -24.27 -5.15 -42.61
C LYS A 47 -24.65 -6.46 -41.91
N ALA A 48 -23.73 -7.43 -41.84
CA ALA A 48 -23.94 -8.67 -41.12
C ALA A 48 -24.12 -8.44 -39.61
N GLU A 49 -23.37 -7.53 -38.99
CA GLU A 49 -23.51 -7.17 -37.57
C GLU A 49 -24.86 -6.52 -37.30
N LYS A 50 -25.30 -5.60 -38.17
CA LYS A 50 -26.63 -4.99 -38.09
C LYS A 50 -27.73 -6.04 -38.23
N LEU A 51 -27.56 -6.99 -39.15
CA LEU A 51 -28.49 -8.09 -39.36
C LEU A 51 -28.53 -9.04 -38.16
N LYS A 52 -27.38 -9.32 -37.53
CA LYS A 52 -27.27 -10.12 -36.29
C LYS A 52 -28.05 -9.48 -35.15
N ARG A 53 -27.88 -8.17 -34.92
CA ARG A 53 -28.55 -7.42 -33.85
C ARG A 53 -30.07 -7.33 -34.06
N THR A 54 -30.49 -7.19 -35.31
CA THR A 54 -31.91 -7.07 -35.70
C THR A 54 -32.54 -8.39 -36.13
N ALA A 55 -31.85 -9.52 -35.94
CA ALA A 55 -32.24 -10.83 -36.45
C ALA A 55 -33.65 -11.25 -36.05
N ALA A 56 -34.07 -10.91 -34.82
CA ALA A 56 -35.39 -11.23 -34.30
C ALA A 56 -36.55 -10.51 -35.01
N MET A 57 -36.27 -9.35 -35.62
CA MET A 57 -37.27 -8.53 -36.34
C MET A 57 -37.18 -8.69 -37.86
N SER A 58 -36.18 -9.43 -38.34
CA SER A 58 -35.95 -9.64 -39.77
C SER A 58 -36.93 -10.66 -40.35
N LYS A 59 -37.40 -10.42 -41.58
CA LYS A 59 -38.16 -11.40 -42.38
C LYS A 59 -37.38 -12.71 -42.60
N TYR A 60 -36.05 -12.64 -42.55
CA TYR A 60 -35.14 -13.75 -42.76
C TYR A 60 -34.65 -14.40 -41.46
N ALA A 61 -35.33 -14.15 -40.32
CA ALA A 61 -34.92 -14.65 -39.01
C ALA A 61 -34.52 -16.13 -39.01
N ARG A 62 -35.31 -17.01 -39.65
CA ARG A 62 -35.03 -18.46 -39.71
C ARG A 62 -33.70 -18.77 -40.41
N GLN A 63 -33.40 -18.11 -41.52
CA GLN A 63 -32.16 -18.30 -42.28
C GLN A 63 -30.96 -17.75 -41.51
N ILE A 64 -31.13 -16.61 -40.83
CA ILE A 64 -30.09 -16.03 -39.96
C ILE A 64 -29.77 -17.01 -38.82
N PHE A 65 -30.78 -17.60 -38.19
CA PHE A 65 -30.57 -18.63 -37.17
C PHE A 65 -29.90 -19.89 -37.71
N GLN A 66 -30.25 -20.34 -38.91
CA GLN A 66 -29.58 -21.48 -39.55
C GLN A 66 -28.10 -21.20 -39.82
N ALA A 67 -27.77 -20.00 -40.30
CA ALA A 67 -26.37 -19.58 -40.51
C ALA A 67 -25.57 -19.52 -39.21
N MET A 68 -26.19 -19.11 -38.09
CA MET A 68 -25.53 -19.05 -36.78
C MET A 68 -25.42 -20.40 -36.06
N ARG A 69 -26.21 -21.41 -36.45
CA ARG A 69 -26.30 -22.70 -35.73
C ARG A 69 -24.96 -23.45 -35.58
N PRO A 70 -24.08 -23.51 -36.58
CA PRO A 70 -22.76 -24.13 -36.43
C PRO A 70 -21.95 -23.44 -35.32
N VAL A 71 -21.91 -22.10 -35.34
CA VAL A 71 -21.19 -21.29 -34.35
C VAL A 71 -21.77 -21.47 -32.94
N PHE A 72 -23.10 -21.56 -32.81
CA PHE A 72 -23.72 -21.90 -31.53
C PHE A 72 -23.25 -23.25 -31.00
N THR A 73 -23.20 -24.26 -31.86
CA THR A 73 -22.84 -25.63 -31.48
C THR A 73 -21.39 -25.72 -31.06
N GLU A 74 -20.50 -25.03 -31.75
CA GLU A 74 -19.08 -24.93 -31.41
C GLU A 74 -18.87 -24.22 -30.07
N LEU A 75 -19.50 -23.05 -29.86
CA LEU A 75 -19.40 -22.31 -28.60
C LEU A 75 -19.87 -23.17 -27.41
N VAL A 76 -21.02 -23.83 -27.54
CA VAL A 76 -21.55 -24.72 -26.50
C VAL A 76 -20.61 -25.88 -26.23
N SER A 77 -20.04 -26.48 -27.28
CA SER A 77 -19.09 -27.59 -27.13
C SER A 77 -17.85 -27.16 -26.36
N GLU A 78 -17.31 -25.97 -26.63
CA GLU A 78 -16.16 -25.42 -25.90
C GLU A 78 -16.50 -25.06 -24.45
N VAL A 79 -17.70 -24.51 -24.19
CA VAL A 79 -18.17 -24.28 -22.82
C VAL A 79 -18.33 -25.61 -22.08
N GLN A 80 -18.94 -26.63 -22.70
CA GLN A 80 -19.12 -27.95 -22.09
C GLN A 80 -17.78 -28.62 -21.81
N ARG A 81 -16.82 -28.57 -22.75
CA ARG A 81 -15.46 -29.07 -22.55
C ARG A 81 -14.77 -28.39 -21.37
N SER A 82 -14.92 -27.07 -21.28
CA SER A 82 -14.32 -26.25 -20.22
C SER A 82 -14.91 -26.58 -18.85
N LEU A 83 -16.24 -26.72 -18.77
CA LEU A 83 -16.92 -27.13 -17.54
C LEU A 83 -16.60 -28.58 -17.15
N GLY A 84 -16.53 -29.49 -18.11
CA GLY A 84 -16.15 -30.89 -17.86
C GLY A 84 -14.72 -31.03 -17.33
N PHE A 85 -13.78 -30.24 -17.84
CA PHE A 85 -12.42 -30.18 -17.28
C PHE A 85 -12.42 -29.69 -15.81
N TYR A 86 -13.20 -28.65 -15.52
CA TYR A 86 -13.31 -28.12 -14.17
C TYR A 86 -13.95 -29.14 -13.21
N ASP A 87 -15.04 -29.80 -13.63
CA ASP A 87 -15.78 -30.79 -12.85
C ASP A 87 -14.90 -32.02 -12.52
N ASN A 88 -14.16 -32.54 -13.52
CA ASN A 88 -13.20 -33.64 -13.32
C ASN A 88 -12.09 -33.27 -12.32
N SER A 89 -11.65 -32.02 -12.31
CA SER A 89 -10.62 -31.54 -11.39
C SER A 89 -11.18 -31.22 -9.99
N ASN A 90 -12.50 -31.05 -9.86
CA ASN A 90 -13.17 -30.59 -8.64
C ASN A 90 -14.47 -31.38 -8.38
N PRO A 91 -14.41 -32.71 -8.15
CA PRO A 91 -15.59 -33.58 -8.09
C PRO A 91 -16.59 -33.23 -6.95
N ASN A 92 -16.15 -32.49 -5.94
CA ASN A 92 -16.99 -32.07 -4.82
C ASN A 92 -17.71 -30.73 -5.05
N VAL A 93 -17.54 -30.09 -6.21
CA VAL A 93 -18.08 -28.75 -6.49
C VAL A 93 -19.25 -28.84 -7.47
N LYS A 94 -20.47 -28.67 -6.95
CA LYS A 94 -21.66 -28.59 -7.81
C LYS A 94 -21.87 -27.20 -8.40
N LEU A 95 -21.93 -27.11 -9.71
CA LEU A 95 -22.27 -25.87 -10.43
C LEU A 95 -23.79 -25.62 -10.34
N SER A 96 -24.17 -24.49 -9.75
CA SER A 96 -25.59 -24.18 -9.47
C SER A 96 -26.31 -23.47 -10.63
N ARG A 97 -25.65 -22.51 -11.27
CA ARG A 97 -26.17 -21.69 -12.37
C ARG A 97 -25.04 -21.00 -13.12
N ILE A 98 -25.33 -20.59 -14.35
CA ILE A 98 -24.49 -19.77 -15.21
C ILE A 98 -25.11 -18.37 -15.30
N ILE A 99 -24.32 -17.34 -15.01
CA ILE A 99 -24.67 -15.95 -15.23
C ILE A 99 -24.02 -15.53 -16.53
N ALA A 100 -24.82 -15.26 -17.55
CA ALA A 100 -24.34 -14.84 -18.86
C ALA A 100 -24.25 -13.30 -18.92
N VAL A 101 -23.07 -12.79 -19.23
CA VAL A 101 -22.77 -11.36 -19.41
C VAL A 101 -22.07 -11.14 -20.75
N GLY A 102 -21.86 -9.88 -21.14
CA GLY A 102 -21.28 -9.48 -22.41
C GLY A 102 -22.29 -9.29 -23.54
N GLY A 103 -21.86 -8.60 -24.60
CA GLY A 103 -22.72 -8.19 -25.71
C GLY A 103 -23.27 -9.36 -26.53
N GLY A 104 -22.58 -10.51 -26.53
CA GLY A 104 -23.06 -11.72 -27.20
C GLY A 104 -24.36 -12.26 -26.61
N THR A 105 -24.64 -12.01 -25.33
CA THR A 105 -25.86 -12.49 -24.64
C THR A 105 -27.16 -11.89 -25.17
N LYS A 106 -27.07 -10.77 -25.89
CA LYS A 106 -28.20 -10.09 -26.55
C LYS A 106 -28.73 -10.88 -27.76
N MET A 107 -27.97 -11.85 -28.26
CA MET A 107 -28.42 -12.72 -29.35
C MET A 107 -29.59 -13.59 -28.89
N ARG A 108 -30.74 -13.41 -29.54
CA ARG A 108 -31.95 -14.18 -29.23
C ARG A 108 -31.67 -15.68 -29.39
N GLY A 109 -32.16 -16.48 -28.45
CA GLY A 109 -32.04 -17.94 -28.51
C GLY A 109 -30.71 -18.51 -27.98
N LEU A 110 -29.64 -17.71 -27.88
CA LEU A 110 -28.34 -18.17 -27.36
C LEU A 110 -28.45 -18.74 -25.94
N LEU A 111 -29.04 -17.98 -25.02
CA LEU A 111 -29.16 -18.39 -23.61
C LEU A 111 -29.99 -19.67 -23.46
N LYS A 112 -31.09 -19.77 -24.24
CA LYS A 112 -31.93 -20.97 -24.25
C LYS A 112 -31.17 -22.18 -24.79
N TYR A 113 -30.39 -21.99 -25.85
CA TYR A 113 -29.57 -23.04 -26.45
C TYR A 113 -28.48 -23.53 -25.51
N LEU A 114 -27.80 -22.60 -24.80
CA LEU A 114 -26.84 -22.91 -23.75
C LEU A 114 -27.50 -23.69 -22.61
N GLN A 115 -28.64 -23.23 -22.10
CA GLN A 115 -29.35 -23.90 -21.01
C GLN A 115 -29.78 -25.33 -21.38
N GLN A 116 -30.32 -25.52 -22.59
CA GLN A 116 -30.75 -26.83 -23.06
C GLN A 116 -29.59 -27.81 -23.25
N SER A 117 -28.45 -27.32 -23.74
CA SER A 117 -27.29 -28.17 -24.02
C SER A 117 -26.49 -28.49 -22.76
N LEU A 118 -26.31 -27.50 -21.87
CA LEU A 118 -25.51 -27.64 -20.66
C LEU A 118 -26.29 -28.26 -19.49
N GLN A 119 -27.63 -28.28 -19.55
CA GLN A 119 -28.51 -28.75 -18.45
C GLN A 119 -28.26 -28.01 -17.12
N ILE A 120 -27.78 -26.76 -17.21
CA ILE A 120 -27.54 -25.87 -16.08
C ILE A 120 -28.37 -24.59 -16.32
N PRO A 121 -29.07 -24.04 -15.30
CA PRO A 121 -29.80 -22.80 -15.45
C PRO A 121 -28.90 -21.66 -15.93
N VAL A 122 -29.28 -20.98 -17.03
CA VAL A 122 -28.55 -19.84 -17.58
C VAL A 122 -29.40 -18.59 -17.42
N GLU A 123 -28.90 -17.64 -16.63
CA GLU A 123 -29.58 -16.39 -16.31
C GLU A 123 -28.80 -15.20 -16.86
N LYS A 124 -29.51 -14.22 -17.40
CA LYS A 124 -28.95 -12.92 -17.76
C LYS A 124 -29.27 -11.94 -16.63
N PRO A 125 -28.30 -11.18 -16.11
CA PRO A 125 -28.58 -10.17 -15.10
C PRO A 125 -29.35 -8.99 -15.71
N ASP A 126 -30.43 -8.58 -15.07
CA ASP A 126 -31.26 -7.44 -15.48
C ASP A 126 -30.89 -6.13 -14.74
N SER A 127 -30.16 -6.23 -13.63
CA SER A 127 -29.65 -5.09 -12.85
C SER A 127 -28.51 -5.51 -11.91
N PHE A 128 -27.78 -4.51 -11.39
CA PHE A 128 -26.84 -4.69 -10.28
C PHE A 128 -27.51 -4.27 -8.97
N LYS A 129 -27.72 -5.21 -8.05
CA LYS A 129 -28.50 -4.98 -6.82
C LYS A 129 -27.96 -3.87 -5.90
N GLN A 130 -26.67 -3.61 -5.96
CA GLN A 130 -25.98 -2.61 -5.12
C GLN A 130 -25.65 -1.32 -5.88
N LEU A 131 -26.24 -1.12 -7.07
CA LEU A 131 -26.02 0.07 -7.87
C LEU A 131 -27.25 0.96 -7.83
N ALA A 132 -27.07 2.22 -7.44
CA ALA A 132 -28.06 3.27 -7.61
C ALA A 132 -27.72 4.10 -8.86
N LEU A 133 -28.73 4.42 -9.67
CA LEU A 133 -28.56 5.26 -10.85
C LEU A 133 -28.58 6.74 -10.45
N GLY A 134 -27.61 7.51 -10.97
CA GLY A 134 -27.60 8.96 -10.81
C GLY A 134 -28.70 9.65 -11.64
N PRO A 135 -29.07 10.89 -11.31
CA PRO A 135 -30.21 11.60 -11.93
C PRO A 135 -30.03 11.84 -13.44
N ASN A 136 -28.79 11.88 -13.94
CA ASN A 136 -28.48 12.14 -15.34
C ASN A 136 -28.41 10.86 -16.20
N VAL A 137 -28.65 9.68 -15.62
CA VAL A 137 -28.55 8.40 -16.33
C VAL A 137 -29.94 7.87 -16.67
N SER A 138 -30.20 7.65 -17.96
CA SER A 138 -31.45 7.02 -18.40
C SER A 138 -31.50 5.55 -17.97
N ALA A 139 -32.48 5.20 -17.12
CA ALA A 139 -32.70 3.83 -16.67
C ALA A 139 -32.95 2.86 -17.83
N ALA A 140 -33.68 3.28 -18.87
CA ALA A 140 -33.96 2.43 -20.03
C ALA A 140 -32.68 2.07 -20.80
N LYS A 141 -31.84 3.06 -21.12
CA LYS A 141 -30.54 2.83 -21.77
C LYS A 141 -29.60 1.99 -20.92
N PHE A 142 -29.68 2.14 -19.59
CA PHE A 142 -28.91 1.33 -18.67
C PHE A 142 -29.35 -0.14 -18.73
N HIS A 143 -30.64 -0.42 -18.53
CA HIS A 143 -31.20 -1.78 -18.55
C HIS A 143 -30.92 -2.54 -19.86
N GLU A 144 -30.96 -1.86 -21.01
CA GLU A 144 -30.63 -2.46 -22.30
C GLU A 144 -29.17 -2.96 -22.39
N ASN A 145 -28.26 -2.35 -21.63
CA ASN A 145 -26.82 -2.58 -21.69
C ASN A 145 -26.22 -3.16 -20.40
N VAL A 146 -27.04 -3.57 -19.42
CA VAL A 146 -26.57 -4.12 -18.14
C VAL A 146 -25.57 -5.26 -18.32
N SER A 147 -25.83 -6.15 -19.27
CA SER A 147 -24.96 -7.30 -19.54
C SER A 147 -23.57 -6.88 -20.03
N ASP A 148 -23.43 -5.72 -20.68
CA ASP A 148 -22.14 -5.22 -21.18
C ASP A 148 -21.30 -4.58 -20.07
N PHE A 149 -21.91 -4.21 -18.95
CA PHE A 149 -21.26 -3.45 -17.90
C PHE A 149 -20.58 -4.30 -16.82
N GLY A 150 -20.56 -5.63 -16.95
CA GLY A 150 -19.97 -6.52 -15.95
C GLY A 150 -18.52 -6.17 -15.59
N VAL A 151 -17.67 -5.99 -16.61
CA VAL A 151 -16.24 -5.68 -16.43
C VAL A 151 -16.04 -4.30 -15.81
N VAL A 152 -16.68 -3.26 -16.36
CA VAL A 152 -16.53 -1.88 -15.86
C VAL A 152 -17.10 -1.70 -14.46
N TYR A 153 -18.18 -2.41 -14.12
CA TYR A 153 -18.72 -2.44 -12.76
C TYR A 153 -17.72 -3.07 -11.78
N GLY A 154 -17.06 -4.17 -12.17
CA GLY A 154 -15.99 -4.79 -11.39
C GLY A 154 -14.79 -3.85 -11.16
N LEU A 155 -14.35 -3.14 -12.21
CA LEU A 155 -13.27 -2.14 -12.11
C LEU A 155 -13.64 -0.98 -11.18
N ALA A 156 -14.89 -0.50 -11.23
CA ALA A 156 -15.37 0.54 -10.33
C ALA A 156 -15.37 0.06 -8.87
N LEU A 157 -15.82 -1.17 -8.60
CA LEU A 157 -15.76 -1.76 -7.26
C LEU A 157 -14.33 -1.90 -6.75
N GLN A 158 -13.38 -2.25 -7.63
CA GLN A 158 -11.96 -2.29 -7.28
C GLN A 158 -11.41 -0.90 -6.95
N GLY A 159 -11.76 0.12 -7.74
CA GLY A 159 -11.37 1.51 -7.49
C GLY A 159 -11.94 2.09 -6.18
N LEU A 160 -13.12 1.63 -5.76
CA LEU A 160 -13.73 1.98 -4.47
C LEU A 160 -13.19 1.16 -3.29
N GLY A 161 -12.28 0.21 -3.52
CA GLY A 161 -11.77 -0.68 -2.47
C GLY A 161 -12.79 -1.70 -1.95
N LEU A 162 -13.90 -1.91 -2.67
CA LEU A 162 -14.96 -2.86 -2.32
C LEU A 162 -14.75 -4.27 -2.93
N GLY A 163 -13.71 -4.43 -3.74
CA GLY A 163 -13.35 -5.71 -4.34
C GLY A 163 -12.87 -6.72 -3.30
N ARG A 164 -13.43 -7.94 -3.31
CA ARG A 164 -12.96 -9.05 -2.45
C ARG A 164 -11.60 -9.61 -2.88
N ILE A 165 -11.35 -9.60 -4.19
CA ILE A 165 -10.10 -10.04 -4.78
C ILE A 165 -9.39 -8.78 -5.25
N VAL A 166 -8.27 -8.46 -4.59
CA VAL A 166 -7.43 -7.32 -4.96
C VAL A 166 -6.16 -7.89 -5.57
N SER A 167 -5.99 -7.68 -6.88
CA SER A 167 -4.75 -7.98 -7.57
C SER A 167 -4.26 -6.69 -8.23
N ASN A 168 -2.98 -6.38 -8.04
CA ASN A 168 -2.36 -5.23 -8.66
C ASN A 168 -1.10 -5.71 -9.40
N LEU A 169 -1.14 -5.61 -10.72
CA LEU A 169 -0.03 -5.97 -11.60
C LEU A 169 0.90 -4.78 -11.90
N LEU A 170 0.66 -3.62 -11.27
CA LEU A 170 1.56 -2.47 -11.43
C LEU A 170 2.96 -2.83 -10.94
N PRO A 171 4.00 -2.58 -11.77
CA PRO A 171 5.37 -2.69 -11.36
C PRO A 171 5.63 -1.92 -10.05
N ARG A 172 6.44 -2.50 -9.15
CA ARG A 172 6.66 -1.92 -7.80
C ARG A 172 7.19 -0.49 -7.84
N ASN A 173 7.96 -0.12 -8.86
CA ASN A 173 8.43 1.24 -9.08
C ASN A 173 7.29 2.21 -9.39
N ILE A 174 6.35 1.82 -10.24
CA ILE A 174 5.18 2.63 -10.60
C ILE A 174 4.18 2.69 -9.43
N ALA A 175 3.93 1.56 -8.76
CA ALA A 175 3.06 1.53 -7.59
C ALA A 175 3.58 2.44 -6.46
N ARG A 176 4.91 2.47 -6.23
CA ARG A 176 5.52 3.39 -5.25
C ARG A 176 5.41 4.85 -5.68
N SER A 177 5.64 5.18 -6.94
CA SER A 177 5.54 6.57 -7.41
C SER A 177 4.10 7.07 -7.36
N MET A 178 3.11 6.24 -7.69
CA MET A 178 1.69 6.55 -7.54
C MET A 178 1.32 6.78 -6.07
N ALA A 179 1.76 5.89 -5.17
CA ALA A 179 1.53 6.04 -3.73
C ALA A 179 2.20 7.31 -3.16
N TRP A 180 3.39 7.66 -3.66
CA TRP A 180 4.08 8.90 -3.29
C TRP A 180 3.32 10.13 -3.80
N SER A 181 2.86 10.11 -5.04
CA SER A 181 2.09 11.20 -5.65
C SER A 181 0.80 11.47 -4.86
N GLU A 182 0.05 10.42 -4.51
CA GLU A 182 -1.16 10.51 -3.72
C GLU A 182 -0.91 11.13 -2.33
N LYS A 183 0.21 10.73 -1.69
CA LYS A 183 0.57 11.22 -0.36
C LYS A 183 1.33 12.55 -0.36
N SER A 184 1.82 13.01 -1.51
CA SER A 184 2.66 14.21 -1.62
C SER A 184 1.98 15.46 -1.06
N LYS A 185 0.64 15.56 -1.17
CA LYS A 185 -0.16 16.66 -0.61
C LYS A 185 -0.08 16.73 0.91
N TYR A 186 -0.14 15.58 1.58
CA TYR A 186 -0.02 15.50 3.03
C TYR A 186 1.42 15.80 3.47
N PHE A 187 2.41 15.32 2.73
CA PHE A 187 3.82 15.61 3.02
C PHE A 187 4.17 17.08 2.82
N THR A 188 3.66 17.73 1.77
CA THR A 188 3.83 19.17 1.56
C THR A 188 3.15 19.97 2.66
N ALA A 189 1.92 19.62 3.04
CA ALA A 189 1.25 20.26 4.17
C ALA A 189 2.02 20.11 5.49
N ALA A 190 2.53 18.91 5.79
CA ALA A 190 3.36 18.67 6.97
C ALA A 190 4.69 19.43 6.92
N ALA A 191 5.35 19.50 5.76
CA ALA A 191 6.58 20.26 5.57
C ALA A 191 6.36 21.76 5.77
N CYS A 192 5.27 22.32 5.22
CA CYS A 192 4.88 23.70 5.46
C CYS A 192 4.63 23.97 6.95
N MET A 193 3.93 23.07 7.65
CA MET A 193 3.69 23.20 9.09
C MET A 193 5.00 23.20 9.88
N LEU A 194 5.93 22.28 9.57
CA LEU A 194 7.24 22.22 10.21
C LEU A 194 8.07 23.48 9.95
N LEU A 195 8.04 24.01 8.73
CA LEU A 195 8.73 25.26 8.40
C LEU A 195 8.16 26.45 9.19
N VAL A 196 6.84 26.55 9.31
CA VAL A 196 6.20 27.61 10.09
C VAL A 196 6.60 27.53 11.57
N VAL A 197 6.59 26.34 12.17
CA VAL A 197 7.00 26.14 13.57
C VAL A 197 8.48 26.50 13.77
N SER A 198 9.35 26.08 12.84
CA SER A 198 10.77 26.41 12.87
C SER A 198 11.00 27.92 12.78
N LEU A 199 10.32 28.60 11.85
CA LEU A 199 10.41 30.06 11.70
C LEU A 199 9.90 30.80 12.94
N LEU A 200 8.80 30.34 13.56
CA LEU A 200 8.30 30.92 14.81
C LEU A 200 9.31 30.75 15.95
N SER A 201 9.95 29.58 16.06
CA SER A 201 10.96 29.33 17.09
C SER A 201 12.21 30.21 16.91
N LEU A 202 12.66 30.40 15.66
CA LEU A 202 13.76 31.29 15.33
C LEU A 202 13.40 32.75 15.56
N ALA A 203 12.20 33.17 15.15
CA ALA A 203 11.70 34.53 15.39
C ALA A 203 11.64 34.82 16.90
N ARG A 204 11.08 33.91 17.69
CA ARG A 204 11.05 34.01 19.15
C ARG A 204 12.47 34.10 19.74
N THR A 205 13.37 33.22 19.32
CA THR A 205 14.77 33.24 19.80
C THR A 205 15.47 34.56 19.48
N ASN A 206 15.22 35.14 18.29
CA ASN A 206 15.78 36.43 17.91
C ASN A 206 15.13 37.59 18.70
N LEU A 207 13.81 37.57 18.89
CA LEU A 207 13.10 38.55 19.73
C LEU A 207 13.58 38.48 21.19
N ASP A 208 13.78 37.28 21.73
CA ASP A 208 14.33 37.07 23.07
C ASP A 208 15.77 37.60 23.18
N ARG A 209 16.62 37.39 22.16
CA ARG A 209 17.97 37.97 22.10
C ARG A 209 17.96 39.50 22.05
N VAL A 210 17.09 40.09 21.23
CA VAL A 210 16.94 41.55 21.14
C VAL A 210 16.44 42.12 22.46
N SER A 211 15.44 41.47 23.08
CA SER A 211 14.90 41.86 24.38
C SER A 211 15.96 41.75 25.48
N TYR A 212 16.77 40.68 25.48
CA TYR A 212 17.91 40.53 26.38
C TYR A 212 18.96 41.63 26.19
N ASN A 213 19.21 42.04 24.95
CA ASN A 213 20.17 43.10 24.62
C ASN A 213 19.62 44.52 24.86
N SER A 214 18.31 44.69 25.00
CA SER A 214 17.66 45.98 25.26
C SER A 214 18.15 46.62 26.57
N SER A 215 18.17 47.95 26.57
CA SER A 215 18.71 48.81 27.64
C SER A 215 18.05 48.58 29.01
N GLU A 216 16.81 48.08 29.02
CA GLU A 216 16.05 47.76 30.24
C GLU A 216 16.68 46.61 31.04
N ASN A 217 17.28 45.62 30.36
CA ASN A 217 17.89 44.43 30.98
C ASN A 217 19.38 44.60 31.33
N VAL A 218 19.92 45.82 31.26
CA VAL A 218 21.33 46.10 31.62
C VAL A 218 21.59 45.87 33.12
N ARG A 219 20.60 46.14 33.98
CA ARG A 219 20.72 45.92 35.44
C ARG A 219 20.84 44.44 35.77
N LEU A 220 19.95 43.61 35.23
CA LEU A 220 19.97 42.15 35.40
C LEU A 220 21.28 41.53 34.86
N ARG A 221 21.80 42.03 33.72
CA ARG A 221 23.10 41.58 33.17
C ARG A 221 24.26 41.83 34.11
N ARG A 222 24.30 43.01 34.73
CA ARG A 222 25.36 43.36 35.70
C ARG A 222 25.30 42.47 36.94
N GLU A 223 24.11 42.18 37.43
CA GLU A 223 23.90 41.29 38.58
C GLU A 223 24.34 39.85 38.27
N ILE A 224 23.94 39.30 37.12
CA ILE A 224 24.36 37.96 36.68
C ILE A 224 25.89 37.89 36.53
N GLN A 225 26.52 38.91 35.95
CA GLN A 225 27.97 38.94 35.77
C GLN A 225 28.70 38.95 37.12
N ASN A 226 28.24 39.76 38.07
CA ASN A 226 28.83 39.82 39.42
C ASN A 226 28.77 38.44 40.12
N VAL A 227 27.68 37.69 39.95
CA VAL A 227 27.53 36.34 40.50
C VAL A 227 28.49 35.35 39.83
N ILE A 228 28.64 35.42 38.50
CA ILE A 228 29.59 34.59 37.75
C ILE A 228 31.03 34.87 38.19
N ASP A 229 31.39 36.13 38.36
CA ASP A 229 32.72 36.53 38.80
C ASP A 229 33.01 36.03 40.21
N SER A 230 32.03 36.14 41.12
CA SER A 230 32.11 35.60 42.48
C SER A 230 32.28 34.07 42.49
N ALA A 231 31.55 33.35 41.63
CA ALA A 231 31.66 31.90 41.50
C ALA A 231 33.03 31.48 40.93
N ASN A 232 33.54 32.21 39.94
CA ASN A 232 34.87 31.96 39.37
C ASN A 232 35.99 32.25 40.37
N GLU A 233 35.86 33.30 41.18
CA GLU A 233 36.80 33.59 42.25
C GLU A 233 36.80 32.48 43.30
N ALA A 234 35.63 32.01 43.73
CA ALA A 234 35.51 30.88 44.65
C ALA A 234 36.13 29.60 44.07
N LYS A 235 35.94 29.34 42.77
CA LYS A 235 36.56 28.21 42.07
C LYS A 235 38.09 28.33 42.02
N ARG A 236 38.64 29.51 41.75
CA ARG A 236 40.09 29.75 41.79
C ARG A 236 40.65 29.56 43.20
N LYS A 237 39.96 30.05 44.23
CA LYS A 237 40.34 29.84 45.64
C LYS A 237 40.36 28.35 45.99
N LEU A 238 39.34 27.61 45.57
CA LEU A 238 39.28 26.16 45.78
C LEU A 238 40.45 25.44 45.08
N GLN A 239 40.75 25.80 43.83
CA GLN A 239 41.86 25.20 43.09
C GLN A 239 43.21 25.50 43.73
N ALA A 240 43.44 26.76 44.12
CA ALA A 240 44.67 27.16 44.82
C ALA A 240 44.86 26.40 46.14
N GLN A 241 43.77 26.11 46.87
CA GLN A 241 43.83 25.28 48.08
C GLN A 241 44.14 23.81 47.77
N LYS A 242 43.57 23.25 46.69
CA LYS A 242 43.91 21.89 46.25
C LYS A 242 45.37 21.77 45.83
N ASP A 243 45.91 22.76 45.11
CA ASP A 243 47.31 22.77 44.68
C ASP A 243 48.28 22.94 45.86
N ARG A 244 47.88 23.68 46.91
CA ARG A 244 48.63 23.72 48.18
C ARG A 244 48.58 22.38 48.92
N ALA A 245 47.40 21.76 49.00
CA ALA A 245 47.22 20.50 49.69
C ALA A 245 48.04 19.36 49.04
N SER A 246 48.12 19.32 47.70
CA SER A 246 48.98 18.36 47.00
C SER A 246 50.47 18.62 47.24
N GLY A 247 50.91 19.88 47.25
CA GLY A 247 52.28 20.25 47.63
C GLY A 247 52.64 19.86 49.07
N SER A 248 51.72 20.08 50.01
CA SER A 248 51.88 19.65 51.40
C SER A 248 51.90 18.13 51.55
N ALA A 249 51.07 17.40 50.81
CA ALA A 249 51.06 15.93 50.82
C ALA A 249 52.38 15.34 50.31
N VAL A 250 52.94 15.88 49.22
CA VAL A 250 54.26 15.47 48.69
C VAL A 250 55.39 15.78 49.68
N MET A 251 55.31 16.91 50.39
CA MET A 251 56.30 17.28 51.41
C MET A 251 56.23 16.34 52.63
N ILE A 252 55.02 16.00 53.08
CA ILE A 252 54.79 15.02 54.15
C ILE A 252 55.32 13.64 53.75
N GLU A 253 55.05 13.18 52.53
CA GLU A 253 55.53 11.89 52.02
C GLU A 253 57.07 11.86 51.91
N LYS A 254 57.69 12.96 51.45
CA LYS A 254 59.16 13.09 51.40
C LYS A 254 59.79 13.05 52.79
N GLN A 255 59.18 13.69 53.80
CA GLN A 255 59.70 13.67 55.17
C GLN A 255 59.43 12.35 55.89
N LEU A 256 58.38 11.61 55.52
CA LEU A 256 58.06 10.29 56.06
C LEU A 256 58.80 9.15 55.35
N ALA A 257 59.36 9.38 54.16
CA ALA A 257 60.08 8.37 53.39
C ALA A 257 61.22 7.66 54.15
N PRO A 258 62.04 8.33 54.99
CA PRO A 258 63.05 7.66 55.82
C PRO A 258 62.43 6.74 56.88
N PHE A 259 61.23 7.04 57.38
CA PHE A 259 60.53 6.26 58.40
C PHE A 259 59.76 5.05 57.83
N LYS A 260 59.87 4.79 56.52
CA LYS A 260 59.22 3.65 55.85
C LYS A 260 59.80 2.30 56.27
N TYR A 261 61.07 2.26 56.69
CA TYR A 261 61.75 1.05 57.13
C TYR A 261 61.68 0.93 58.66
N ARG A 262 61.19 -0.21 59.16
CA ARG A 262 60.96 -0.47 60.59
C ARG A 262 62.23 -0.35 61.45
N ASP A 263 63.39 -0.49 60.80
CA ASP A 263 64.70 -0.57 61.45
C ASP A 263 65.31 0.81 61.70
N VAL A 264 64.76 1.86 61.08
CA VAL A 264 65.28 3.24 61.14
C VAL A 264 65.05 3.87 62.51
N ILE A 265 63.90 3.63 63.14
CA ILE A 265 63.61 4.12 64.50
C ILE A 265 64.57 3.47 65.53
N PRO A 266 64.76 2.13 65.55
CA PRO A 266 65.78 1.48 66.37
C PRO A 266 67.20 1.99 66.12
N GLN A 267 67.61 2.16 64.86
CA GLN A 267 68.95 2.66 64.51
C GLN A 267 69.16 4.11 64.93
N LEU A 268 68.14 4.98 64.78
CA LEU A 268 68.19 6.36 65.26
C LEU A 268 68.35 6.39 66.78
N HIS A 269 67.56 5.59 67.50
CA HIS A 269 67.71 5.44 68.95
C HIS A 269 69.09 4.92 69.33
N GLN A 270 69.60 3.91 68.63
CA GLN A 270 70.91 3.33 68.89
C GLN A 270 72.04 4.31 68.58
N THR A 271 71.89 5.16 67.55
CA THR A 271 72.83 6.22 67.19
C THR A 271 72.84 7.33 68.25
N ILE A 272 71.65 7.78 68.69
CA ILE A 272 71.52 8.75 69.79
C ILE A 272 72.13 8.19 71.08
N ILE A 273 71.87 6.92 71.40
CA ILE A 273 72.46 6.23 72.56
C ILE A 273 73.98 6.08 72.43
N SER A 274 74.49 5.82 71.22
CA SER A 274 75.94 5.72 70.97
C SER A 274 76.67 7.06 71.04
N ALA A 275 75.94 8.17 70.88
CA ALA A 275 76.45 9.54 70.99
C ALA A 275 76.30 10.11 72.42
N LEU A 276 75.64 9.38 73.33
CA LEU A 276 75.64 9.69 74.76
C LEU A 276 76.94 9.17 75.40
N PRO A 277 77.50 9.87 76.40
CA PRO A 277 78.77 9.50 77.01
C PRO A 277 78.72 8.07 77.56
N ASN A 278 79.68 7.24 77.16
CA ASN A 278 79.79 5.86 77.64
C ASN A 278 81.26 5.52 77.88
N GLU A 279 81.56 4.40 78.52
CA GLU A 279 82.95 4.06 78.90
C GLU A 279 83.94 3.94 77.72
N LYS A 280 83.49 4.07 76.47
CA LYS A 280 84.33 4.05 75.27
C LYS A 280 84.35 5.37 74.46
N ASN A 281 83.60 6.40 74.86
CA ASN A 281 83.61 7.76 74.27
C ASN A 281 83.31 8.84 75.33
#